data_AF-A0A5J5L3B7-F1
#
_entry.id   AF-A0A5J5L3B7-F1
#
_cell.length_a   1.000
_cell.length_b   1.000
_cell.length_c   1.000
_cell.angle_alpha   90.00
_cell.angle_beta   90.00
_cell.angle_gamma   90.00
#
_symmetry.space_group_name_H-M   'P 1'
#
loop_
_entity.id
_entity.type
_entity.pdbx_description
1 polymer ?
#
loop_
_entity_poly.entity_id
_entity_poly.type
_entity_poly.pdbx_seq_one_letter_code
_entity_poly.pdbx_strand_id
1 'polypeptide(L)'
;MAGARLSPGRAQPGAVAEDHAREDFTSRAVRSMIAEDMPYTRQMQRLHARPPEPGDWPVTVISGTRRSRIPFLRKERRSLNEAHRRAAASAAHGRYVEAPRSTHSVMFTDPGIIVDEVERILDTVPGPAPHQSGRAAPRGGFGDSRDTGTGS
;
A
#
# COMPACT_ATOMS: atom_id res chain seq x y z
N MET A 1 33.34 11.63 21.95
CA MET A 1 32.41 10.70 21.25
C MET A 1 31.60 11.50 20.26
N ALA A 2 32.08 11.62 19.02
CA ALA A 2 31.43 12.41 17.98
C ALA A 2 30.12 11.73 17.55
N GLY A 3 29.00 12.47 17.65
CA GLY A 3 27.68 11.97 17.26
C GLY A 3 27.67 11.67 15.77
N ALA A 4 27.57 10.38 15.42
CA ALA A 4 27.32 9.97 14.05
C ALA A 4 26.04 10.65 13.57
N ARG A 5 26.15 11.49 12.54
CA ARG A 5 25.00 12.06 11.85
C ARG A 5 24.17 10.90 11.32
N LEU A 6 22.96 10.71 11.86
CA LEU A 6 21.99 9.76 11.34
C LEU A 6 21.59 10.22 9.94
N SER A 7 22.18 9.59 8.92
CA SER A 7 21.69 9.67 7.55
C SER A 7 20.59 8.61 7.38
N PRO A 8 19.46 8.93 6.73
CA PRO A 8 18.51 7.91 6.28
C PRO A 8 19.25 6.78 5.55
N GLY A 9 18.88 5.52 5.82
CA GLY A 9 19.46 4.33 5.17
C GLY A 9 20.76 3.77 5.78
N ARG A 10 21.57 4.54 6.52
CA ARG A 10 22.87 4.05 7.04
C ARG A 10 22.80 3.00 8.15
N ALA A 11 21.64 2.85 8.79
CA ALA A 11 21.41 1.80 9.79
C ALA A 11 20.91 0.49 9.17
N GLN A 12 20.74 0.44 7.84
CA GLN A 12 20.30 -0.75 7.12
C GLN A 12 21.49 -1.67 6.79
N PRO A 13 21.26 -2.99 6.59
CA PRO A 13 22.27 -3.88 6.03
C PRO A 13 22.89 -3.33 4.75
N GLY A 14 24.18 -3.58 4.50
CA GLY A 14 24.94 -2.97 3.40
C GLY A 14 24.25 -3.07 2.03
N ALA A 15 23.71 -4.26 1.69
CA ALA A 15 22.99 -4.46 0.44
C ALA A 15 21.73 -3.58 0.32
N VAL A 16 20.99 -3.37 1.41
CA VAL A 16 19.80 -2.49 1.45
C VAL A 16 20.19 -1.03 1.34
N ALA A 17 21.28 -0.62 1.99
CA ALA A 17 21.79 0.73 1.90
C ALA A 17 22.31 1.06 0.48
N GLU A 18 22.98 0.10 -0.17
CA GLU A 18 23.42 0.22 -1.56
C GLU A 18 22.24 0.31 -2.53
N ASP A 19 21.21 -0.51 -2.33
CA ASP A 19 19.99 -0.48 -3.13
C ASP A 19 19.27 0.86 -3.00
N HIS A 20 19.02 1.30 -1.77
CA HIS A 20 18.44 2.61 -1.47
C HIS A 20 19.24 3.75 -2.12
N ALA A 21 20.57 3.65 -2.16
CA ALA A 21 21.40 4.67 -2.80
C ALA A 21 21.29 4.68 -4.33
N ARG A 22 21.16 3.51 -4.96
CA ARG A 22 20.94 3.42 -6.42
C ARG A 22 19.56 3.92 -6.82
N GLU A 23 18.56 3.74 -5.96
CA GLU A 23 17.18 4.07 -6.29
C GLU A 23 16.82 5.50 -5.91
N ASP A 24 17.08 5.91 -4.66
CA ASP A 24 16.49 7.13 -4.08
C ASP A 24 17.41 8.36 -4.12
N PHE A 25 18.73 8.19 -4.30
CA PHE A 25 19.68 9.30 -4.38
C PHE A 25 20.13 9.64 -5.81
N THR A 26 19.22 9.52 -6.77
CA THR A 26 19.47 9.82 -8.18
C THR A 26 18.69 11.04 -8.65
N SER A 27 19.17 11.73 -9.70
CA SER A 27 18.40 12.81 -10.32
C SER A 27 17.07 12.33 -10.90
N ARG A 28 16.99 11.04 -11.27
CA ARG A 28 15.74 10.38 -11.66
C ARG A 28 14.77 10.32 -10.49
N ALA A 29 15.21 9.86 -9.32
CA ALA A 29 14.38 9.81 -8.10
C ALA A 29 13.82 11.19 -7.74
N VAL A 30 14.66 12.23 -7.77
CA VAL A 30 14.23 13.60 -7.50
C VAL A 30 13.16 14.06 -8.50
N ARG A 31 13.34 13.79 -9.81
CA ARG A 31 12.33 14.12 -10.82
C ARG A 31 11.03 13.36 -10.61
N SER A 32 11.09 12.07 -10.26
CA SER A 32 9.91 11.27 -9.94
C SER A 32 9.18 11.82 -8.72
N MET A 33 9.88 12.07 -7.62
CA MET A 33 9.32 12.65 -6.40
C MET A 33 8.62 13.99 -6.69
N ILE A 34 9.25 14.89 -7.46
CA ILE A 34 8.62 16.16 -7.86
C ILE A 34 7.36 15.88 -8.70
N ALA A 35 7.43 14.98 -9.68
CA ALA A 35 6.28 14.68 -10.53
C ALA A 35 5.09 14.08 -9.73
N GLU A 36 5.37 13.28 -8.70
CA GLU A 36 4.40 12.69 -7.79
C GLU A 36 3.82 13.74 -6.80
N ASP A 37 4.66 14.64 -6.29
CA ASP A 37 4.27 15.66 -5.32
C ASP A 37 3.50 16.83 -5.95
N MET A 38 3.80 17.19 -7.20
CA MET A 38 3.14 18.31 -7.90
C MET A 38 1.61 18.27 -7.84
N PRO A 39 0.92 17.12 -8.08
CA PRO A 39 -0.52 17.02 -7.93
C PRO A 39 -1.02 16.70 -6.50
N TYR A 40 -0.14 16.51 -5.50
CA TYR A 40 -0.47 15.94 -4.20
C TYR A 40 -1.68 16.60 -3.52
N THR A 41 -1.66 17.93 -3.33
CA THR A 41 -2.75 18.64 -2.64
C THR A 41 -4.09 18.45 -3.35
N ARG A 42 -4.10 18.53 -4.69
CA ARG A 42 -5.31 18.32 -5.49
C ARG A 42 -5.81 16.88 -5.38
N GLN A 43 -4.91 15.90 -5.34
CA GLN A 43 -5.28 14.49 -5.15
C GLN A 43 -5.84 14.23 -3.76
N MET A 44 -5.27 14.81 -2.71
CA MET A 44 -5.79 14.71 -1.35
C MET A 44 -7.18 15.34 -1.23
N GLN A 45 -7.41 16.50 -1.85
CA GLN A 45 -8.75 17.12 -1.91
C GLN A 45 -9.77 16.21 -2.59
N ARG A 46 -9.37 15.51 -3.67
CA ARG A 46 -10.23 14.55 -4.37
C ARG A 46 -10.55 13.34 -3.50
N LEU A 47 -9.56 12.76 -2.83
CA LEU A 47 -9.76 11.63 -1.91
C LEU A 47 -10.65 12.02 -0.74
N HIS A 48 -10.50 13.23 -0.21
CA HIS A 48 -11.38 13.74 0.84
C HIS A 48 -12.82 13.93 0.34
N ALA A 49 -13.00 14.44 -0.89
CA ALA A 49 -14.32 14.65 -1.48
C ALA A 49 -15.01 13.34 -1.92
N ARG A 50 -14.22 12.31 -2.25
CA ARG A 50 -14.68 11.00 -2.72
C ARG A 50 -13.79 9.91 -2.11
N PRO A 51 -14.02 9.56 -0.83
CA PRO A 51 -13.22 8.54 -0.18
C PRO A 51 -13.45 7.19 -0.88
N PRO A 52 -12.39 6.39 -1.09
CA PRO A 52 -12.56 5.05 -1.61
C PRO A 52 -13.34 4.21 -0.60
N GLU A 53 -14.33 3.45 -1.09
CA GLU A 53 -15.07 2.49 -0.26
C GLU A 53 -14.44 1.11 -0.41
N PRO A 54 -13.84 0.56 0.65
CA PRO A 54 -13.21 -0.76 0.60
C PRO A 54 -14.24 -1.91 0.54
N GLY A 55 -15.55 -1.64 0.55
CA GLY A 55 -16.58 -2.68 0.55
C GLY A 55 -16.36 -3.70 1.66
N ASP A 56 -16.42 -4.98 1.30
CA ASP A 56 -16.24 -6.12 2.21
C ASP A 56 -14.76 -6.56 2.37
N TRP A 57 -13.79 -5.78 1.86
CA TRP A 57 -12.39 -6.10 2.06
C TRP A 57 -11.99 -5.89 3.54
N PRO A 58 -11.23 -6.81 4.16
CA PRO A 58 -10.67 -6.58 5.49
C PRO A 58 -9.67 -5.43 5.47
N VAL A 59 -9.83 -4.48 6.39
CA VAL A 59 -8.96 -3.29 6.48
C VAL A 59 -8.35 -3.22 7.87
N THR A 60 -7.02 -3.22 7.96
CA THR A 60 -6.31 -2.90 9.20
C THR A 60 -5.62 -1.54 9.07
N VAL A 61 -5.89 -0.63 10.02
CA VAL A 61 -5.18 0.64 10.18
C VAL A 61 -4.19 0.51 11.35
N ILE A 62 -2.89 0.48 11.04
CA ILE A 62 -1.82 0.38 12.03
C ILE A 62 -1.28 1.79 12.32
N SER A 63 -1.31 2.20 13.59
CA SER A 63 -0.82 3.53 14.00
C SER A 63 0.34 3.44 14.98
N GLY A 64 1.44 4.13 14.68
CA GLY A 64 2.50 4.36 15.66
C GLY A 64 1.99 5.21 16.83
N THR A 65 2.06 4.68 18.05
CA THR A 65 1.54 5.33 19.27
C THR A 65 2.61 5.76 20.25
N ARG A 66 3.90 5.60 19.91
CA ARG A 66 5.00 6.06 20.75
C ARG A 66 4.88 7.55 21.02
N ARG A 67 4.89 7.90 22.30
CA ARG A 67 4.83 9.30 22.75
C ARG A 67 6.09 10.04 22.31
N SER A 68 5.90 11.15 21.57
CA SER A 68 6.98 12.10 21.34
C SER A 68 7.30 12.85 22.64
N ARG A 69 8.58 13.20 22.84
CA ARG A 69 8.98 14.11 23.92
C ARG A 69 8.69 15.58 23.60
N ILE A 70 8.39 15.89 22.33
CA ILE A 70 8.11 17.25 21.85
C ILE A 70 6.60 17.51 21.98
N PRO A 71 6.16 18.53 22.77
CA PRO A 71 4.74 18.76 23.07
C PRO A 71 3.81 18.91 21.86
N PHE A 72 4.21 19.70 20.84
CA PHE A 72 3.42 19.88 19.63
C PHE A 72 3.17 18.56 18.90
N LEU A 73 4.22 17.74 18.73
CA LEU A 73 4.10 16.42 18.11
C LEU A 73 3.21 15.44 18.91
N ARG A 74 3.06 15.64 20.22
CA ARG A 74 2.15 14.83 21.05
C ARG A 74 0.69 15.15 20.75
N LYS A 75 0.34 16.44 20.57
CA LYS A 75 -1.03 16.87 20.23
C LYS A 75 -1.41 16.35 18.85
N GLU A 76 -0.53 16.56 17.88
CA GLU A 76 -0.70 16.03 16.52
C GLU A 76 -0.87 14.50 16.53
N ARG A 77 -0.05 13.79 17.31
CA ARG A 77 -0.17 12.33 17.44
C ARG A 77 -1.53 11.87 17.95
N ARG A 78 -2.09 12.58 18.94
CA ARG A 78 -3.42 12.25 19.45
C ARG A 78 -4.48 12.43 18.35
N SER A 79 -4.47 13.57 17.68
CA SER A 79 -5.40 13.88 16.59
C SER A 79 -5.31 12.85 15.45
N LEU A 80 -4.09 12.49 15.05
CA LEU A 80 -3.83 11.47 14.04
C LEU A 80 -4.35 10.10 14.47
N ASN A 81 -4.07 9.67 15.70
CA ASN A 81 -4.57 8.38 16.20
C ASN A 81 -6.10 8.34 16.28
N GLU A 82 -6.75 9.45 16.64
CA GLU A 82 -8.21 9.58 16.61
C GLU A 82 -8.76 9.51 15.18
N ALA A 83 -8.10 10.14 14.21
CA ALA A 83 -8.45 10.02 12.80
C ALA A 83 -8.29 8.58 12.29
N HIS A 84 -7.20 7.89 12.65
CA HIS A 84 -6.97 6.49 12.29
C HIS A 84 -8.03 5.55 12.87
N ARG A 85 -8.46 5.77 14.13
CA ARG A 85 -9.57 5.00 14.72
C ARG A 85 -10.87 5.22 13.96
N ARG A 86 -11.18 6.45 13.57
CA ARG A 86 -12.35 6.77 12.75
C ARG A 86 -12.28 6.13 11.37
N ALA A 87 -11.12 6.16 10.72
CA ALA A 87 -10.91 5.52 9.43
C ALA A 87 -11.11 3.99 9.52
N ALA A 88 -10.55 3.34 10.53
CA ALA A 88 -10.81 1.92 10.77
C ALA A 88 -12.30 1.65 10.98
N ALA A 89 -12.97 2.45 11.81
CA ALA A 89 -14.40 2.28 12.09
C ALA A 89 -15.32 2.52 10.87
N SER A 90 -14.84 3.21 9.82
CA SER A 90 -15.62 3.44 8.59
C SER A 90 -15.63 2.25 7.62
N ALA A 91 -14.75 1.26 7.81
CA ALA A 91 -14.74 0.04 6.99
C ALA A 91 -15.57 -1.08 7.63
N ALA A 92 -16.29 -1.86 6.81
CA ALA A 92 -17.17 -2.94 7.28
C ALA A 92 -16.45 -3.99 8.14
N HIS A 93 -15.20 -4.31 7.77
CA HIS A 93 -14.32 -5.22 8.50
C HIS A 93 -13.05 -4.50 8.97
N GLY A 94 -13.22 -3.28 9.45
CA GLY A 94 -12.13 -2.40 9.87
C GLY A 94 -11.58 -2.74 11.26
N ARG A 95 -10.25 -2.72 11.38
CA ARG A 95 -9.52 -2.93 12.62
C ARG A 95 -8.48 -1.83 12.85
N TYR A 96 -8.39 -1.34 14.07
CA TYR A 96 -7.35 -0.40 14.48
C TYR A 96 -6.33 -1.11 15.37
N VAL A 97 -5.04 -0.96 15.05
CA VAL A 97 -3.93 -1.60 15.76
C VAL A 97 -2.89 -0.58 16.15
N GLU A 98 -2.43 -0.65 17.41
CA GLU A 98 -1.42 0.27 17.94
C GLU A 98 -0.03 -0.33 17.82
N ALA A 99 0.93 0.47 17.35
CA ALA A 99 2.35 0.16 17.31
C ALA A 99 3.11 0.99 18.36
N PRO A 100 3.28 0.48 19.60
CA PRO A 100 3.68 1.29 20.75
C PRO A 100 5.16 1.72 20.72
N ARG A 101 6.01 1.02 19.96
CA ARG A 101 7.43 1.40 19.80
C ARG A 101 7.66 2.35 18.63
N SER A 102 6.62 2.58 17.82
CA SER A 102 6.67 3.32 16.57
C SER A 102 6.10 4.73 16.66
N THR A 103 6.71 5.67 15.94
CA THR A 103 6.11 6.98 15.64
C THR A 103 5.55 7.00 14.22
N HIS A 104 6.41 7.13 13.21
CA HIS A 104 6.00 7.17 11.81
C HIS A 104 6.32 5.86 11.07
N SER A 105 7.54 5.37 11.18
CA SER A 105 8.04 4.24 10.39
C SER A 105 7.83 2.89 11.09
N VAL A 106 6.56 2.46 11.21
CA VAL A 106 6.17 1.19 11.86
C VAL A 106 6.93 0.00 11.30
N MET A 107 7.18 -0.05 9.99
CA MET A 107 7.90 -1.14 9.34
C MET A 107 9.31 -1.39 9.86
N PHE A 108 9.95 -0.39 10.47
CA PHE A 108 11.29 -0.53 11.02
C PHE A 108 11.31 -0.79 12.52
N THR A 109 10.32 -0.28 13.26
CA THR A 109 10.30 -0.33 14.73
C THR A 109 9.35 -1.37 15.31
N ASP A 110 8.29 -1.73 14.60
CA ASP A 110 7.31 -2.76 14.96
C ASP A 110 6.94 -3.66 13.75
N PRO A 111 7.92 -4.25 13.03
CA PRO A 111 7.63 -5.04 11.82
C PRO A 111 6.71 -6.24 12.09
N GLY A 112 6.84 -6.88 13.26
CA GLY A 112 6.00 -8.03 13.64
C GLY A 112 4.50 -7.72 13.61
N ILE A 113 4.09 -6.52 14.02
CA ILE A 113 2.66 -6.12 13.98
C ILE A 113 2.12 -6.12 12.54
N ILE A 114 2.96 -5.76 11.56
CA ILE A 114 2.56 -5.78 10.15
C ILE A 114 2.40 -7.23 9.68
N VAL A 115 3.36 -8.10 10.03
CA VAL A 115 3.31 -9.52 9.68
C VAL A 115 2.08 -10.19 10.27
N ASP A 116 1.83 -10.02 11.57
CA ASP A 116 0.70 -10.62 12.28
C ASP A 116 -0.64 -10.21 11.66
N GLU A 117 -0.79 -8.95 11.25
CA GLU A 117 -2.02 -8.46 10.63
C GLU A 117 -2.18 -8.92 9.18
N VAL A 118 -1.08 -9.13 8.44
CA VAL A 118 -1.12 -9.76 7.11
C VAL A 118 -1.53 -11.22 7.22
N GLU A 119 -0.92 -11.99 8.12
CA GLU A 119 -1.28 -13.40 8.36
C GLU A 119 -2.75 -13.53 8.76
N ARG A 120 -3.21 -12.70 9.71
CA ARG A 120 -4.62 -12.63 10.10
C ARG A 120 -5.55 -12.36 8.92
N ILE A 121 -5.18 -11.46 8.00
CA ILE A 121 -5.99 -11.18 6.81
C ILE A 121 -6.04 -12.40 5.90
N LEU A 122 -4.89 -13.04 5.66
CA LEU A 122 -4.80 -14.24 4.82
C LEU A 122 -5.64 -15.39 5.37
N ASP A 123 -5.71 -15.56 6.69
CA ASP A 123 -6.57 -16.57 7.34
C ASP A 123 -8.07 -16.27 7.19
N THR A 124 -8.45 -15.01 6.96
CA THR A 124 -9.85 -14.57 6.84
C THR A 124 -10.35 -14.52 5.40
N VAL A 125 -9.45 -14.55 4.42
CA VAL A 125 -9.79 -14.56 3.00
C VAL A 125 -9.91 -16.04 2.57
N PRO A 126 -11.08 -16.51 2.11
CA PRO A 126 -11.18 -17.83 1.51
C PRO A 126 -10.11 -17.95 0.42
N GLY A 127 -9.33 -19.03 0.44
CA GLY A 127 -8.31 -19.28 -0.58
C GLY A 127 -8.90 -19.05 -1.98
N PRO A 128 -8.10 -18.53 -2.94
CA PRO A 128 -8.63 -18.17 -4.25
C PRO A 128 -9.45 -19.34 -4.78
N ALA A 129 -10.70 -19.07 -5.20
CA ALA A 129 -11.52 -20.08 -5.85
C ALA A 129 -10.65 -20.77 -6.91
N PRO A 130 -10.62 -22.11 -6.97
CA PRO A 130 -9.75 -22.81 -7.90
C PRO A 130 -9.96 -22.18 -9.27
N HIS A 131 -8.87 -21.72 -9.88
CA HIS A 131 -8.88 -21.20 -11.24
C HIS A 131 -9.66 -22.22 -12.07
N GLN A 132 -10.85 -21.84 -12.53
CA GLN A 132 -11.55 -22.67 -13.50
C GLN A 132 -10.68 -22.58 -14.74
N SER A 133 -9.78 -23.54 -14.92
CA SER A 133 -9.04 -23.74 -16.15
C SER A 133 -10.09 -23.92 -17.23
N GLY A 134 -10.39 -22.83 -17.91
CA GLY A 134 -11.46 -22.72 -18.88
C GLY A 134 -11.31 -23.82 -19.91
N ARG A 135 -12.32 -24.69 -19.92
CA ARG A 135 -12.77 -25.48 -21.06
C ARG A 135 -12.42 -24.73 -22.36
N ALA A 136 -11.56 -25.34 -23.18
CA ALA A 136 -11.14 -24.80 -24.46
C ALA A 136 -12.36 -24.32 -25.27
N ALA A 137 -12.33 -23.06 -25.69
CA ALA A 137 -13.30 -22.54 -26.64
C ALA A 137 -13.27 -23.40 -27.91
N PRO A 138 -14.41 -23.76 -28.51
CA PRO A 138 -14.42 -24.50 -29.76
C PRO A 138 -13.74 -23.66 -30.84
N ARG A 139 -12.71 -24.23 -31.48
CA ARG A 139 -12.05 -23.61 -32.63
C ARG A 139 -13.08 -23.47 -33.74
N GLY A 140 -13.50 -22.24 -34.02
CA GLY A 140 -14.31 -21.92 -35.19
C GLY A 140 -13.54 -22.29 -36.45
N GLY A 141 -14.11 -23.21 -37.24
CA GLY A 141 -13.58 -23.58 -38.54
C GLY A 141 -13.76 -22.43 -39.53
N PHE A 142 -12.67 -22.02 -40.16
CA PHE A 142 -12.72 -21.22 -41.38
C PHE A 142 -13.20 -22.13 -42.52
N GLY A 143 -14.45 -21.96 -42.94
CA GLY A 143 -14.98 -22.58 -44.15
C GLY A 143 -14.51 -21.82 -45.38
N ASP A 144 -13.62 -22.45 -46.15
CA ASP A 144 -13.43 -22.18 -47.58
C ASP A 144 -14.59 -22.84 -48.33
N SER A 145 -15.48 -22.04 -48.92
CA SER A 145 -16.46 -22.54 -49.88
C SER A 145 -16.46 -21.64 -51.10
N ARG A 146 -15.92 -22.23 -52.17
CA ARG A 146 -15.73 -21.69 -53.50
C ARG A 146 -17.05 -21.31 -54.15
N ASP A 147 -16.95 -20.21 -54.86
CA ASP A 147 -17.86 -19.69 -55.86
C ASP A 147 -17.97 -20.66 -57.06
N THR A 148 -19.16 -21.21 -57.29
CA THR A 148 -19.57 -21.78 -58.59
C THR A 148 -21.04 -21.47 -58.82
N GLY A 149 -21.33 -20.30 -59.36
CA GLY A 149 -22.65 -19.91 -59.85
C GLY A 149 -22.63 -19.63 -61.36
N THR A 150 -22.83 -20.67 -62.18
CA THR A 150 -23.32 -20.55 -63.56
C THR A 150 -24.80 -20.21 -63.55
N GLY A 151 -25.23 -19.23 -64.34
CA GLY A 151 -26.64 -18.95 -64.56
C GLY A 151 -26.90 -17.82 -65.55
N SER A 152 -27.03 -18.21 -66.82
CA SER A 152 -27.80 -17.64 -67.94
C SER A 152 -27.63 -16.18 -68.36
#